data_AF-A0AAV8H1P0-F1
#
_entry.id   AF-A0AAV8H1P0-F1
#
_cell.length_a   1.000
_cell.length_b   1.000
_cell.length_c   1.000
_cell.angle_alpha   90.00
_cell.angle_beta   90.00
_cell.angle_gamma   90.00
#
_symmetry.space_group_name_H-M   'P 1'
#
loop_
_entity.id
_entity.type
_entity.pdbx_description
1 polymer ?
#
loop_
_entity_poly.entity_id
_entity_poly.type
_entity_poly.pdbx_seq_one_letter_code
_entity_poly.pdbx_strand_id
1 'polypeptide(L)'
;MGGGATDASTAPPYSLPPRLFMPEDILFCVDIGPESGRTMRVSGPKGNNVLTSLDAIKQALLLFAHAKLTMCMDDRFAFSYLGSSFSMVKEFTNNIKSVAEVVRTLTAPDVLSEDVDITKLFEVANCEGNKSRALGRLFRVVLIYCRSSVWPQYKWPAKQKTFTMDVVYLHDKPGPDNCPQLVYDALGDAAEQVSEHVSYIFETGQGLTRILFRHMCILLVHPIQRCAQDDIDMPKPVVKRVLPGGGDGTMGEERAVISNLFKH
;
A
#
# COMPACT_ATOMS: atom_id res chain seq x y z
N MET A 1 28.15 -47.93 41.93
CA MET A 1 28.82 -46.71 41.41
C MET A 1 29.21 -47.00 39.97
N GLY A 2 28.89 -46.26 38.91
CA GLY A 2 27.92 -45.21 38.63
C GLY A 2 27.31 -45.55 37.26
N GLY A 3 26.10 -45.13 36.90
CA GLY A 3 25.67 -43.74 36.79
C GLY A 3 25.71 -43.36 35.30
N GLY A 4 24.71 -43.83 34.55
CA GLY A 4 24.57 -43.56 33.12
C GLY A 4 24.16 -42.10 32.89
N ALA A 5 24.97 -41.37 32.13
CA ALA A 5 24.65 -40.03 31.68
C ALA A 5 23.71 -40.13 30.47
N THR A 6 22.43 -39.76 30.67
CA THR A 6 21.49 -39.49 29.59
C THR A 6 21.83 -38.14 28.98
N ASP A 7 22.19 -38.13 27.70
CA ASP A 7 22.33 -36.92 26.89
C ASP A 7 20.99 -36.18 26.84
N ALA A 8 20.86 -35.14 27.67
CA ALA A 8 19.80 -34.16 27.55
C ALA A 8 20.10 -33.29 26.34
N SER A 9 19.50 -33.63 25.19
CA SER A 9 19.44 -32.78 24.00
C SER A 9 18.84 -31.42 24.39
N THR A 10 19.69 -30.43 24.63
CA THR A 10 19.31 -29.04 24.86
C THR A 10 18.63 -28.51 23.60
N ALA A 11 17.31 -28.32 23.66
CA ALA A 11 16.56 -27.60 22.64
C ALA A 11 17.17 -26.20 22.45
N PRO A 12 17.22 -25.67 21.20
CA PRO A 12 17.78 -24.35 20.95
C PRO A 12 17.06 -23.29 21.80
N PRO A 13 17.77 -22.31 22.37
CA PRO A 13 17.23 -21.33 23.31
C PRO A 13 16.11 -20.46 22.72
N TYR A 14 15.94 -20.48 21.40
CA TYR A 14 14.84 -19.87 20.69
C TYR A 14 14.34 -20.82 19.60
N SER A 15 13.14 -21.38 19.79
CA SER A 15 12.38 -22.00 18.71
C SER A 15 11.15 -21.14 18.44
N LEU A 16 11.12 -20.43 17.31
CA LEU A 16 9.88 -19.82 16.84
C LEU A 16 9.00 -20.96 16.32
N PRO A 17 7.75 -21.12 16.81
CA PRO A 17 6.85 -22.09 16.24
C PRO A 17 6.66 -21.76 14.75
N PRO A 18 6.76 -22.75 13.85
CA PRO A 18 6.50 -22.51 12.43
C PRO A 18 5.07 -21.99 12.29
N ARG A 19 4.93 -20.71 11.97
CA ARG A 19 3.64 -20.15 11.58
C ARG A 19 3.50 -20.38 10.09
N LEU A 20 2.48 -21.13 9.71
CA LEU A 20 2.11 -21.27 8.31
C LEU A 20 1.77 -19.88 7.77
N PHE A 21 2.34 -19.54 6.61
CA PHE A 21 1.89 -18.39 5.85
C PHE A 21 0.45 -18.67 5.43
N MET A 22 -0.50 -17.94 6.01
CA MET A 22 -1.86 -17.96 5.47
C MET A 22 -1.81 -17.21 4.14
N PRO A 23 -2.20 -17.84 3.02
CA PRO A 23 -2.15 -17.17 1.75
C PRO A 23 -3.17 -16.02 1.71
N GLU A 24 -2.81 -14.95 1.03
CA GLU A 24 -3.60 -13.73 0.97
C GLU A 24 -4.47 -13.69 -0.28
N ASP A 25 -5.69 -13.20 -0.13
CA ASP A 25 -6.50 -12.65 -1.21
C ASP A 25 -6.40 -11.12 -1.09
N ILE A 26 -5.80 -10.47 -2.10
CA ILE A 26 -5.49 -9.05 -2.09
C ILE A 26 -6.33 -8.35 -3.15
N LEU A 27 -7.25 -7.48 -2.72
CA LEU A 27 -8.01 -6.59 -3.61
C LEU A 27 -7.31 -5.24 -3.71
N PHE A 28 -6.85 -4.89 -4.91
CA PHE A 28 -6.45 -3.53 -5.22
C PHE A 28 -7.67 -2.70 -5.62
N CYS A 29 -7.85 -1.56 -4.96
CA CYS A 29 -8.82 -0.55 -5.36
C CYS A 29 -8.06 0.71 -5.75
N VAL A 30 -8.12 1.10 -7.02
CA VAL A 30 -7.41 2.26 -7.55
C VAL A 30 -8.40 3.38 -7.82
N ASP A 31 -8.23 4.52 -7.16
CA ASP A 31 -8.92 5.76 -7.51
C ASP A 31 -8.38 6.24 -8.87
N ILE A 32 -9.25 6.16 -9.86
CA ILE A 32 -8.95 6.59 -11.22
C ILE A 32 -9.37 8.05 -11.43
N GLY A 33 -9.79 8.79 -10.40
CA GLY A 33 -10.21 10.18 -10.52
C GLY A 33 -9.22 11.10 -11.28
N PRO A 34 -9.63 12.32 -11.65
CA PRO A 34 -8.85 13.21 -12.52
C PRO A 34 -7.42 13.48 -12.00
N GLU A 35 -7.22 13.47 -10.69
CA GLU A 35 -5.92 13.69 -10.06
C GLU A 35 -4.93 12.53 -10.26
N SER A 36 -5.42 11.33 -10.61
CA SER A 36 -4.58 10.18 -10.98
C SER A 36 -3.80 10.42 -12.28
N GLY A 37 -4.27 11.31 -13.15
CA GLY A 37 -3.57 11.73 -14.37
C GLY A 37 -2.47 12.76 -14.15
N ARG A 38 -2.31 13.29 -12.92
CA ARG A 38 -1.30 14.32 -12.64
C ARG A 38 0.12 13.74 -12.71
N THR A 39 1.06 14.58 -13.08
CA THR A 39 2.46 14.18 -13.30
C THR A 39 3.19 14.00 -11.98
N MET A 40 3.93 12.90 -11.84
CA MET A 40 4.84 12.66 -10.73
C MET A 40 6.28 12.99 -11.11
N ARG A 41 7.09 13.34 -10.10
CA ARG A 41 8.52 13.62 -10.30
C ARG A 41 9.30 12.30 -10.37
N VAL A 42 10.02 12.09 -11.46
CA VAL A 42 10.94 10.95 -11.64
C VAL A 42 12.35 11.37 -11.25
N SER A 43 13.03 10.61 -10.39
CA SER A 43 14.42 10.86 -10.03
C SER A 43 15.35 10.19 -11.04
N GLY A 44 16.07 10.96 -11.87
CA GLY A 44 17.05 10.42 -12.82
C GLY A 44 17.68 11.48 -13.74
N PRO A 45 18.88 11.23 -14.30
CA PRO A 45 19.64 12.19 -15.11
C PRO A 45 19.04 12.50 -16.49
N LYS A 46 17.92 11.87 -16.87
CA LYS A 46 17.17 12.16 -18.11
C LYS A 46 15.78 12.65 -17.74
N GLY A 47 15.64 13.94 -17.48
CA GLY A 47 14.40 14.62 -17.06
C GLY A 47 13.28 14.71 -18.12
N ASN A 48 13.20 13.76 -19.06
CA ASN A 48 12.26 13.80 -20.18
C ASN A 48 11.07 12.84 -20.08
N ASN A 49 11.02 11.97 -19.07
CA ASN A 49 9.87 11.06 -18.90
C ASN A 49 8.89 11.66 -17.90
N VAL A 50 7.84 12.28 -18.42
CA VAL A 50 6.67 12.71 -17.65
C VAL A 50 5.85 11.45 -17.35
N LEU A 51 5.92 10.95 -16.11
CA LEU A 51 5.14 9.81 -15.65
C LEU A 51 3.92 10.33 -14.90
N THR A 52 2.71 9.86 -15.21
CA THR A 52 1.52 10.20 -14.40
C THR A 52 1.49 9.39 -13.10
N SER A 53 0.70 9.82 -12.12
CA SER A 53 0.44 9.04 -10.91
C SER A 53 -0.11 7.67 -11.25
N LEU A 54 -1.04 7.58 -12.20
CA LEU A 54 -1.60 6.33 -12.69
C LEU A 54 -0.55 5.42 -13.32
N ASP A 55 0.38 5.95 -14.12
CA ASP A 55 1.47 5.15 -14.69
C ASP A 55 2.43 4.63 -13.60
N ALA A 56 2.71 5.44 -12.59
CA ALA A 56 3.50 5.03 -11.43
C ALA A 56 2.79 3.92 -10.62
N ILE A 57 1.48 4.07 -10.41
CA ILE A 57 0.63 3.06 -9.76
C ILE A 57 0.69 1.75 -10.53
N LYS A 58 0.52 1.77 -11.86
CA LYS A 58 0.60 0.56 -12.70
C LYS A 58 1.93 -0.18 -12.50
N GLN A 59 3.03 0.55 -12.53
CA GLN A 59 4.37 -0.02 -12.30
C GLN A 59 4.48 -0.61 -10.89
N ALA A 60 3.94 0.08 -9.89
CA ALA A 60 4.03 -0.33 -8.50
C ALA A 60 3.16 -1.57 -8.21
N LEU A 61 1.98 -1.69 -8.82
CA LEU A 61 1.11 -2.87 -8.75
C LEU A 61 1.79 -4.11 -9.35
N LEU A 62 2.45 -3.96 -10.51
CA LEU A 62 3.21 -5.04 -11.13
C LEU A 62 4.37 -5.49 -10.25
N LEU A 63 5.16 -4.53 -9.74
CA LEU A 63 6.27 -4.81 -8.83
C LEU A 63 5.78 -5.56 -7.59
N PHE A 64 4.68 -5.09 -6.99
CA PHE A 64 4.09 -5.71 -5.80
C PHE A 64 3.64 -7.14 -6.08
N ALA A 65 2.85 -7.37 -7.14
CA ALA A 65 2.32 -8.69 -7.45
C ALA A 65 3.44 -9.70 -7.74
N HIS A 66 4.47 -9.29 -8.50
CA HIS A 66 5.65 -10.11 -8.74
C HIS A 66 6.38 -10.47 -7.43
N ALA A 67 6.61 -9.48 -6.56
CA ALA A 67 7.30 -9.69 -5.30
C ALA A 67 6.49 -10.59 -4.35
N LYS A 68 5.19 -10.37 -4.20
CA LYS A 68 4.33 -11.21 -3.35
C LYS A 68 4.27 -12.65 -3.81
N LEU A 69 4.11 -12.91 -5.11
CA LEU A 69 4.12 -14.28 -5.64
C LEU A 69 5.46 -14.99 -5.45
N THR A 70 6.57 -14.24 -5.38
CA THR A 70 7.89 -14.80 -5.06
C THR A 70 7.98 -15.21 -3.58
N MET A 71 7.26 -14.53 -2.69
CA MET A 71 7.19 -14.86 -1.26
C MET A 71 6.18 -15.97 -0.96
N CYS A 72 5.02 -15.94 -1.62
CA CYS A 72 3.94 -16.91 -1.47
C CYS A 72 3.22 -17.09 -2.82
N MET A 73 3.41 -18.24 -3.47
CA MET A 73 2.84 -18.52 -4.79
C MET A 73 1.30 -18.69 -4.79
N ASP A 74 0.74 -18.93 -3.60
CA ASP A 74 -0.69 -19.12 -3.39
C ASP A 74 -1.45 -17.81 -3.18
N ASP A 75 -0.77 -16.67 -3.09
CA ASP A 75 -1.42 -15.35 -3.02
C ASP A 75 -2.18 -15.04 -4.31
N ARG A 76 -3.35 -14.41 -4.19
CA ARG A 76 -4.20 -14.05 -5.34
C ARG A 76 -4.54 -12.57 -5.32
N PHE A 77 -4.70 -11.98 -6.50
CA PHE A 77 -4.98 -10.57 -6.67
C PHE A 77 -6.28 -10.37 -7.43
N ALA A 78 -7.08 -9.43 -6.94
CA ALA A 78 -8.25 -8.87 -7.62
C ALA A 78 -8.04 -7.37 -7.83
N PHE A 79 -8.74 -6.81 -8.81
CA PHE A 79 -8.61 -5.40 -9.17
C PHE A 79 -9.98 -4.74 -9.32
N SER A 80 -10.08 -3.54 -8.77
CA SER A 80 -11.26 -2.68 -8.82
C SER A 80 -10.83 -1.23 -9.04
N TYR A 81 -11.75 -0.44 -9.59
CA TYR A 81 -11.55 0.99 -9.81
C TYR A 81 -12.57 1.79 -9.00
N LEU A 82 -12.13 2.95 -8.54
CA LEU A 82 -12.96 3.94 -7.87
C LEU A 82 -13.02 5.19 -8.77
N GLY A 83 -14.11 5.31 -9.51
CA GLY A 83 -14.41 6.46 -10.37
C GLY A 83 -15.52 7.31 -9.77
N SER A 84 -16.61 7.51 -10.51
CA SER A 84 -17.88 7.99 -9.95
C SER A 84 -18.58 6.93 -9.10
N SER A 85 -18.27 5.66 -9.34
CA SER A 85 -18.70 4.52 -8.55
C SER A 85 -17.60 3.48 -8.46
N PHE A 86 -17.74 2.58 -7.49
CA PHE A 86 -16.91 1.38 -7.39
C PHE A 86 -17.25 0.39 -8.51
N SER A 87 -16.23 -0.15 -9.18
CA SER A 87 -16.38 -1.21 -10.17
C SER A 87 -15.32 -2.28 -10.00
N MET A 88 -15.76 -3.54 -9.97
CA MET A 88 -14.87 -4.71 -9.96
C MET A 88 -14.47 -5.06 -11.38
N VAL A 89 -13.17 -5.23 -11.63
CA VAL A 89 -12.61 -5.34 -12.99
C VAL A 89 -12.02 -6.71 -13.21
N LYS A 90 -11.48 -7.31 -12.15
CA LYS A 90 -10.84 -8.62 -12.22
C LYS A 90 -11.02 -9.38 -10.91
N GLU A 91 -11.52 -10.60 -11.03
CA GLU A 91 -11.58 -11.55 -9.91
C GLU A 91 -10.20 -12.11 -9.55
N PHE A 92 -10.11 -12.76 -8.39
CA PHE A 92 -8.85 -13.26 -7.83
C PHE A 92 -8.09 -14.19 -8.77
N THR A 93 -6.83 -13.84 -9.03
CA THR A 93 -5.90 -14.65 -9.82
C THR A 93 -4.48 -14.55 -9.28
N ASN A 94 -3.71 -15.63 -9.38
CA ASN A 94 -2.26 -15.61 -9.17
C ASN A 94 -1.48 -15.59 -10.50
N ASN A 95 -2.16 -15.45 -11.64
CA ASN A 95 -1.52 -15.40 -12.95
C ASN A 95 -1.02 -13.98 -13.25
N ILE A 96 0.30 -13.81 -13.19
CA ILE A 96 0.94 -12.51 -13.39
C ILE A 96 0.72 -11.90 -14.78
N LYS A 97 0.49 -12.71 -15.82
CA LYS A 97 0.16 -12.20 -17.16
C LYS A 97 -1.23 -11.58 -17.15
N SER A 98 -2.19 -12.25 -16.50
CA SER A 98 -3.56 -11.72 -16.35
C SER A 98 -3.60 -10.47 -15.48
N VAL A 99 -2.77 -10.41 -14.41
CA VAL A 99 -2.53 -9.19 -13.63
C VAL A 99 -2.00 -8.07 -14.52
N ALA A 100 -0.99 -8.35 -15.35
CA ALA A 100 -0.42 -7.34 -16.23
C ALA A 100 -1.39 -6.86 -17.33
N GLU A 101 -2.29 -7.71 -17.79
CA GLU A 101 -3.37 -7.33 -18.71
C GLU A 101 -4.32 -6.33 -18.05
N VAL A 102 -4.87 -6.63 -16.87
CA VAL A 102 -5.80 -5.70 -16.18
C VAL A 102 -5.11 -4.41 -15.77
N VAL A 103 -3.87 -4.46 -15.28
CA VAL A 103 -3.13 -3.24 -14.91
C VAL A 103 -2.91 -2.33 -16.12
N ARG A 104 -2.78 -2.88 -17.33
CA ARG A 104 -2.68 -2.07 -18.56
C ARG A 104 -3.99 -1.38 -18.93
N THR A 105 -5.14 -1.93 -18.57
CA THR A 105 -6.45 -1.34 -18.89
C THR A 105 -6.88 -0.22 -17.94
N LEU A 106 -6.16 -0.02 -16.84
CA LEU A 106 -6.33 1.15 -15.95
C LEU A 106 -6.17 2.45 -16.74
N THR A 107 -7.22 3.27 -16.83
CA THR A 107 -7.17 4.61 -17.45
C THR A 107 -7.92 5.60 -16.58
N ALA A 108 -7.43 6.84 -16.49
CA ALA A 108 -8.19 7.92 -15.87
C ALA A 108 -9.44 8.17 -16.73
N PRO A 109 -10.66 8.28 -16.15
CA PRO A 109 -11.85 8.64 -16.88
C PRO A 109 -11.80 10.13 -17.22
N ASP A 110 -12.43 10.49 -18.34
CA ASP A 110 -12.53 11.89 -18.77
C ASP A 110 -13.53 12.71 -17.93
N VAL A 111 -14.31 12.07 -17.07
CA VAL A 111 -15.43 12.70 -16.33
C VAL A 111 -15.02 13.02 -14.90
N LEU A 112 -15.21 14.29 -14.52
CA LEU A 112 -15.09 14.76 -13.15
C LEU A 112 -16.25 14.21 -12.32
N SER A 113 -15.95 13.47 -11.25
CA SER A 113 -16.92 13.11 -10.23
C SER A 113 -16.60 13.87 -8.96
N GLU A 114 -17.55 14.70 -8.52
CA GLU A 114 -17.44 15.53 -7.32
C GLU A 114 -17.55 14.70 -6.04
N ASP A 115 -18.29 13.60 -6.08
CA ASP A 115 -18.47 12.69 -4.94
C ASP A 115 -17.68 11.38 -5.11
N VAL A 116 -17.25 10.83 -3.96
CA VAL A 116 -16.64 9.50 -3.86
C VAL A 116 -17.28 8.74 -2.70
N ASP A 117 -18.16 7.79 -3.04
CA ASP A 117 -18.74 6.86 -2.07
C ASP A 117 -18.01 5.50 -2.12
N ILE A 118 -17.32 5.15 -1.03
CA ILE A 118 -16.62 3.86 -0.88
C ILE A 118 -17.46 2.81 -0.14
N THR A 119 -18.74 3.08 0.15
CA THR A 119 -19.67 2.11 0.77
C THR A 119 -19.67 0.80 -0.01
N LYS A 120 -19.73 0.87 -1.35
CA LYS A 120 -19.80 -0.33 -2.17
C LYS A 120 -18.49 -1.15 -2.14
N LEU A 121 -17.35 -0.47 -2.02
CA LEU A 121 -16.06 -1.14 -1.80
C LEU A 121 -16.11 -1.95 -0.50
N PHE A 122 -16.64 -1.38 0.58
CA PHE A 122 -16.73 -2.07 1.87
C PHE A 122 -17.70 -3.25 1.83
N GLU A 123 -18.85 -3.12 1.17
CA GLU A 123 -19.80 -4.22 1.01
C GLU A 123 -19.17 -5.42 0.28
N VAL A 124 -18.48 -5.14 -0.82
CA VAL A 124 -17.78 -6.17 -1.62
C VAL A 124 -16.62 -6.76 -0.82
N ALA A 125 -15.80 -5.91 -0.19
CA ALA A 125 -14.69 -6.35 0.63
C ALA A 125 -15.15 -7.25 1.80
N ASN A 126 -16.28 -6.93 2.44
CA ASN A 126 -16.82 -7.76 3.51
C ASN A 126 -17.34 -9.12 3.00
N CYS A 127 -17.97 -9.13 1.82
CA CYS A 127 -18.41 -10.37 1.19
C CYS A 127 -17.22 -11.26 0.83
N GLU A 128 -16.22 -10.70 0.15
CA GLU A 128 -14.99 -11.43 -0.22
C GLU A 128 -14.18 -11.85 1.00
N GLY A 129 -14.09 -11.02 2.04
CA GLY A 129 -13.41 -11.37 3.29
C GLY A 129 -14.01 -12.59 3.98
N ASN A 130 -15.35 -12.70 3.99
CA ASN A 130 -16.01 -13.89 4.51
C ASN A 130 -15.74 -15.13 3.65
N LYS A 131 -15.70 -14.99 2.31
CA LYS A 131 -15.36 -16.10 1.41
C LYS A 131 -13.91 -16.56 1.58
N SER A 132 -12.95 -15.63 1.61
CA SER A 132 -11.53 -15.92 1.83
C SER A 132 -11.32 -16.61 3.17
N ARG A 133 -11.96 -16.12 4.25
CA ARG A 133 -11.89 -16.75 5.57
C ARG A 133 -12.42 -18.19 5.57
N ALA A 134 -13.53 -18.44 4.86
CA ALA A 134 -14.07 -19.80 4.72
C ALA A 134 -13.12 -20.76 3.99
N LEU A 135 -12.21 -20.22 3.15
CA LEU A 135 -11.16 -20.95 2.47
C LEU A 135 -9.84 -21.01 3.26
N GLY A 136 -9.79 -20.49 4.50
CA GLY A 136 -8.58 -20.43 5.31
C GLY A 136 -7.55 -19.42 4.82
N ARG A 137 -8.00 -18.35 4.15
CA ARG A 137 -7.18 -17.30 3.54
C ARG A 137 -7.41 -15.96 4.23
N LEU A 138 -6.37 -15.12 4.27
CA LEU A 138 -6.50 -13.76 4.77
C LEU A 138 -6.97 -12.83 3.64
N PHE A 139 -7.92 -11.95 3.92
CA PHE A 139 -8.37 -10.97 2.93
C PHE A 139 -7.89 -9.56 3.27
N ARG A 140 -7.32 -8.90 2.27
CA ARG A 140 -6.70 -7.58 2.38
C ARG A 140 -7.15 -6.69 1.24
N VAL A 141 -7.45 -5.44 1.57
CA VAL A 141 -7.72 -4.37 0.61
C VAL A 141 -6.53 -3.41 0.63
N VAL A 142 -6.01 -3.05 -0.55
CA VAL A 142 -5.05 -1.96 -0.71
C VAL A 142 -5.73 -0.89 -1.55
N LEU A 143 -6.15 0.19 -0.90
CA LEU A 143 -6.76 1.36 -1.51
C LEU A 143 -5.68 2.35 -1.92
N ILE A 144 -5.61 2.69 -3.20
CA ILE A 144 -4.77 3.75 -3.72
C ILE A 144 -5.66 4.94 -4.06
N TYR A 145 -5.65 5.97 -3.21
CA TYR A 145 -6.53 7.13 -3.31
C TYR A 145 -5.77 8.32 -3.91
N CYS A 146 -6.36 9.05 -4.87
CA CYS A 146 -5.65 10.11 -5.59
C CYS A 146 -6.27 11.51 -5.45
N ARG A 147 -7.53 11.63 -4.97
CA ARG A 147 -8.21 12.92 -4.86
C ARG A 147 -7.81 13.69 -3.61
N SER A 148 -7.46 14.96 -3.76
CA SER A 148 -7.08 15.86 -2.67
C SER A 148 -8.16 16.85 -2.27
N SER A 149 -9.14 17.06 -3.13
CA SER A 149 -10.29 17.96 -2.94
C SER A 149 -11.55 17.27 -2.44
N VAL A 150 -11.60 15.93 -2.51
CA VAL A 150 -12.76 15.12 -2.15
C VAL A 150 -12.29 14.07 -1.15
N TRP A 151 -12.96 13.98 0.01
CA TRP A 151 -12.72 12.89 0.95
C TRP A 151 -13.68 11.73 0.68
N PRO A 152 -13.31 10.48 0.99
CA PRO A 152 -14.20 9.35 0.83
C PRO A 152 -15.38 9.44 1.80
N GLN A 153 -16.59 9.29 1.28
CA GLN A 153 -17.79 9.09 2.07
C GLN A 153 -18.14 7.61 2.13
N TYR A 154 -18.72 7.17 3.25
CA TYR A 154 -19.22 5.81 3.35
C TYR A 154 -20.30 5.67 4.43
N LYS A 155 -21.15 4.65 4.27
CA LYS A 155 -22.14 4.22 5.27
C LYS A 155 -21.87 2.77 5.62
N TRP A 156 -21.14 2.56 6.71
CA TRP A 156 -20.75 1.21 7.14
C TRP A 156 -21.37 0.83 8.50
N PRO A 157 -22.48 0.09 8.51
CA PRO A 157 -23.16 -0.31 9.76
C PRO A 157 -22.54 -1.56 10.39
N ALA A 158 -21.74 -2.34 9.64
CA ALA A 158 -21.23 -3.61 10.10
C ALA A 158 -20.08 -3.40 11.10
N LYS A 159 -20.26 -3.91 12.31
CA LYS A 159 -19.19 -3.97 13.33
C LYS A 159 -18.18 -5.09 13.07
N GLN A 160 -18.46 -5.97 12.11
CA GLN A 160 -17.60 -7.11 11.81
C GLN A 160 -16.44 -6.66 10.93
N LYS A 161 -15.22 -6.94 11.41
CA LYS A 161 -13.98 -6.72 10.69
C LYS A 161 -13.58 -8.03 10.01
N THR A 162 -13.80 -8.11 8.71
CA THR A 162 -13.59 -9.33 7.91
C THR A 162 -12.38 -9.24 6.98
N PHE A 163 -11.73 -8.08 6.97
CA PHE A 163 -10.59 -7.78 6.11
C PHE A 163 -9.70 -6.74 6.77
N THR A 164 -8.50 -6.55 6.24
CA THR A 164 -7.61 -5.44 6.62
C THR A 164 -7.48 -4.47 5.45
N MET A 165 -7.62 -3.17 5.68
CA MET A 165 -7.45 -2.15 4.65
C MET A 165 -6.17 -1.35 4.87
N ASP A 166 -5.33 -1.29 3.85
CA ASP A 166 -4.21 -0.36 3.76
C ASP A 166 -4.52 0.73 2.74
N VAL A 167 -3.96 1.92 2.98
CA VAL A 167 -4.18 3.09 2.15
C VAL A 167 -2.84 3.64 1.67
N VAL A 168 -2.77 3.93 0.36
CA VAL A 168 -1.73 4.74 -0.24
C VAL A 168 -2.38 5.99 -0.83
N TYR A 169 -2.17 7.13 -0.18
CA TYR A 169 -2.76 8.41 -0.53
C TYR A 169 -1.79 9.24 -1.36
N LEU A 170 -2.09 9.42 -2.64
CA LEU A 170 -1.37 10.31 -3.53
C LEU A 170 -2.13 11.63 -3.62
N HIS A 171 -1.48 12.75 -3.33
CA HIS A 171 -2.20 14.01 -3.28
C HIS A 171 -1.36 15.19 -3.75
N ASP A 172 -2.04 16.27 -4.09
CA ASP A 172 -1.37 17.53 -4.36
C ASP A 172 -1.05 18.27 -3.07
N LYS A 173 -0.15 19.25 -3.16
CA LYS A 173 0.10 20.15 -2.04
C LYS A 173 -1.21 20.87 -1.68
N PRO A 174 -1.42 21.18 -0.39
CA PRO A 174 -2.53 22.01 0.03
C PRO A 174 -2.57 23.34 -0.73
N GLY A 175 -3.76 23.76 -1.10
CA GLY A 175 -4.06 24.95 -1.90
C GLY A 175 -5.51 25.39 -1.65
N PRO A 176 -5.98 26.43 -2.36
CA PRO A 176 -7.32 26.99 -2.13
C PRO A 176 -8.46 25.99 -2.38
N ASP A 177 -8.25 25.06 -3.31
CA ASP A 177 -9.29 24.16 -3.81
C ASP A 177 -9.20 22.73 -3.25
N ASN A 178 -8.27 22.47 -2.32
CA ASN A 178 -8.07 21.14 -1.75
C ASN A 178 -7.65 21.17 -0.27
N CYS A 179 -7.95 20.09 0.45
CA CYS A 179 -7.52 19.94 1.84
C CYS A 179 -7.05 18.50 2.09
N PRO A 180 -5.79 18.18 1.72
CA PRO A 180 -5.26 16.83 1.87
C PRO A 180 -5.35 16.27 3.29
N GLN A 181 -5.26 17.13 4.32
CA GLN A 181 -5.38 16.71 5.72
C GLN A 181 -6.76 16.10 6.03
N LEU A 182 -7.84 16.77 5.60
CA LEU A 182 -9.20 16.25 5.82
C LEU A 182 -9.41 14.91 5.10
N VAL A 183 -8.82 14.75 3.92
CA VAL A 183 -8.87 13.49 3.18
C VAL A 183 -8.06 12.41 3.89
N TYR A 184 -6.85 12.73 4.36
CA TYR A 184 -6.00 11.80 5.11
C TYR A 184 -6.70 11.30 6.38
N ASP A 185 -7.28 12.22 7.16
CA ASP A 185 -8.00 11.89 8.39
C ASP A 185 -9.20 10.98 8.10
N ALA A 186 -10.00 11.31 7.07
CA ALA A 186 -11.13 10.49 6.65
C ALA A 186 -10.72 9.10 6.15
N LEU A 187 -9.59 8.97 5.45
CA LEU A 187 -9.03 7.70 5.02
C LEU A 187 -8.53 6.86 6.21
N GLY A 188 -7.92 7.52 7.20
CA GLY A 188 -7.49 6.91 8.46
C GLY A 188 -8.66 6.33 9.24
N ASP A 189 -9.69 7.14 9.48
CA ASP A 189 -10.93 6.74 10.16
C ASP A 189 -11.60 5.55 9.45
N ALA A 190 -11.69 5.62 8.12
CA ALA A 190 -12.23 4.56 7.28
C ALA A 190 -11.44 3.25 7.44
N ALA A 191 -10.10 3.32 7.41
CA ALA A 191 -9.22 2.17 7.58
C ALA A 191 -9.32 1.55 8.97
N GLU A 192 -9.34 2.37 10.03
CA GLU A 192 -9.48 1.91 11.41
C GLU A 192 -10.83 1.19 11.62
N GLN A 193 -11.90 1.73 11.05
CA GLN A 193 -13.25 1.19 11.24
C GLN A 193 -13.42 -0.22 10.65
N VAL A 194 -12.83 -0.49 9.50
CA VAL A 194 -13.04 -1.76 8.77
C VAL A 194 -11.97 -2.82 9.04
N SER A 195 -10.77 -2.43 9.48
CA SER A 195 -9.61 -3.33 9.51
C SER A 195 -9.59 -4.27 10.71
N GLU A 196 -9.46 -5.57 10.45
CA GLU A 196 -9.29 -6.65 11.42
C GLU A 196 -7.91 -6.65 12.08
N HIS A 197 -6.87 -6.39 11.29
CA HIS A 197 -5.50 -6.20 11.78
C HIS A 197 -5.09 -4.73 11.66
N VAL A 198 -3.92 -4.38 12.22
CA VAL A 198 -3.32 -3.05 12.08
C VAL A 198 -3.34 -2.64 10.61
N SER A 199 -3.90 -1.49 10.27
CA SER A 199 -3.87 -0.86 8.94
C SER A 199 -2.66 0.06 8.81
N TYR A 200 -2.12 0.17 7.60
CA TYR A 200 -1.13 1.20 7.25
C TYR A 200 -1.75 2.25 6.33
N ILE A 201 -1.41 3.51 6.58
CA ILE A 201 -1.75 4.66 5.74
C ILE A 201 -0.45 5.40 5.38
N PHE A 202 -0.12 5.40 4.09
CA PHE A 202 1.03 6.11 3.56
C PHE A 202 0.56 7.25 2.67
N GLU A 203 1.19 8.41 2.78
CA GLU A 203 0.89 9.55 1.90
C GLU A 203 2.11 10.00 1.09
N THR A 204 1.86 10.65 -0.04
CA THR A 204 2.91 11.32 -0.80
C THR A 204 2.38 12.55 -1.55
N GLY A 205 2.77 13.74 -1.09
CA GLY A 205 2.47 15.02 -1.75
C GLY A 205 3.30 15.26 -3.02
N GLN A 206 2.65 15.46 -4.17
CA GLN A 206 3.26 15.76 -5.49
C GLN A 206 4.42 14.78 -5.87
N GLY A 207 4.27 13.55 -5.41
CA GLY A 207 5.32 12.62 -5.02
C GLY A 207 6.45 12.34 -6.02
N LEU A 208 7.61 12.01 -5.45
CA LEU A 208 8.64 11.27 -6.19
C LEU A 208 8.17 9.83 -6.36
N THR A 209 8.22 9.29 -7.57
CA THR A 209 7.80 7.90 -7.87
C THR A 209 8.49 6.87 -6.97
N ARG A 210 9.75 7.12 -6.57
CA ARG A 210 10.49 6.28 -5.62
C ARG A 210 9.81 6.11 -4.25
N ILE A 211 9.06 7.12 -3.80
CA ILE A 211 8.38 7.11 -2.50
C ILE A 211 7.18 6.17 -2.58
N LEU A 212 6.37 6.24 -3.65
CA LEU A 212 5.31 5.27 -3.93
C LEU A 212 5.85 3.83 -3.96
N PHE A 213 6.92 3.58 -4.72
CA PHE A 213 7.52 2.24 -4.77
C PHE A 213 7.98 1.75 -3.40
N ARG A 214 8.59 2.64 -2.59
CA ARG A 214 8.98 2.31 -1.22
C ARG A 214 7.76 1.91 -0.38
N HIS A 215 6.68 2.68 -0.40
CA HIS A 215 5.46 2.33 0.34
C HIS A 215 4.88 0.99 -0.10
N MET A 216 4.83 0.73 -1.40
CA MET A 216 4.38 -0.55 -1.94
C MET A 216 5.28 -1.71 -1.50
N CYS A 217 6.60 -1.51 -1.44
CA CYS A 217 7.52 -2.51 -0.88
C CYS A 217 7.29 -2.76 0.61
N ILE A 218 7.01 -1.72 1.40
CA ILE A 218 6.67 -1.89 2.82
C ILE A 218 5.40 -2.71 2.97
N LEU A 219 4.40 -2.44 2.13
CA LEU A 219 3.13 -3.17 2.11
C LEU A 219 3.27 -4.65 1.70
N LEU A 220 4.44 -5.15 1.27
CA LEU A 220 4.64 -6.58 1.01
C LEU A 220 4.50 -7.45 2.26
N VAL A 221 4.75 -6.85 3.43
CA VAL A 221 4.62 -7.54 4.72
C VAL A 221 3.21 -8.08 4.92
N HIS A 222 3.12 -9.30 5.45
CA HIS A 222 1.85 -9.96 5.70
C HIS A 222 1.12 -9.29 6.90
N PRO A 223 -0.21 -9.04 6.86
CA PRO A 223 -0.93 -8.31 7.90
C PRO A 223 -0.78 -8.85 9.33
N ILE A 224 -0.74 -10.19 9.52
CA ILE A 224 -0.53 -10.79 10.86
C ILE A 224 0.93 -10.77 11.36
N GLN A 225 1.88 -10.39 10.52
CA GLN A 225 3.32 -10.44 10.81
C GLN A 225 3.96 -9.06 10.97
N ARG A 226 3.24 -7.98 10.62
CA ARG A 226 3.75 -6.62 10.70
C ARG A 226 3.56 -5.99 12.08
N CYS A 227 4.44 -5.07 12.45
CA CYS A 227 4.29 -4.23 13.64
C CYS A 227 3.34 -3.05 13.39
N ALA A 228 3.10 -2.21 14.41
CA ALA A 228 2.44 -0.93 14.21
C ALA A 228 3.24 -0.05 13.22
N GLN A 229 2.56 0.84 12.50
CA GLN A 229 3.23 1.68 11.50
C GLN A 229 4.32 2.57 12.12
N ASP A 230 4.08 3.07 13.33
CA ASP A 230 5.02 3.92 14.07
C ASP A 230 6.30 3.18 14.50
N ASP A 231 6.26 1.84 14.52
CA ASP A 231 7.38 0.98 14.91
C ASP A 231 8.24 0.53 13.71
N ILE A 232 7.92 1.00 12.49
CA ILE A 232 8.69 0.64 11.29
C ILE A 232 10.06 1.33 11.33
N ASP A 233 11.10 0.58 11.70
CA ASP A 233 12.48 1.03 11.59
C ASP A 233 13.04 0.73 10.18
N MET A 234 13.24 1.78 9.39
CA MET A 234 13.82 1.67 8.06
C MET A 234 15.32 1.91 8.15
N PRO A 235 16.16 0.96 7.68
CA PRO A 235 17.60 1.13 7.67
C PRO A 235 17.98 2.45 7.02
N LYS A 236 18.73 3.27 7.74
CA LYS A 236 19.23 4.53 7.18
C LYS A 236 20.04 4.21 5.92
N PRO A 237 19.92 5.03 4.85
CA PRO A 237 20.71 4.84 3.65
C PRO A 237 22.17 4.66 4.03
N VAL A 238 22.80 3.60 3.52
CA VAL A 238 24.24 3.42 3.67
C VAL A 238 24.89 4.62 3.00
N VAL A 239 25.37 5.56 3.82
CA VAL A 239 26.06 6.76 3.35
C VAL A 239 27.14 6.27 2.41
N LYS A 240 27.08 6.68 1.13
CA LYS A 240 28.21 6.53 0.23
C LYS A 240 29.38 7.13 0.98
N ARG A 241 30.33 6.31 1.44
CA ARG A 241 31.58 6.80 2.03
C ARG A 241 32.15 7.76 0.99
N VAL A 242 32.05 9.05 1.27
CA VAL A 242 32.81 10.06 0.56
C VAL A 242 34.25 9.71 0.90
N LEU A 243 34.96 9.19 -0.08
CA LEU A 243 36.40 9.03 0.02
C LEU A 243 36.97 10.42 0.36
N PRO A 244 37.81 10.55 1.40
CA PRO A 244 38.40 11.84 1.73
C PRO A 244 39.41 12.17 0.63
N GLY A 245 39.00 13.01 -0.33
CA GLY A 245 39.87 13.54 -1.38
C GLY A 245 39.12 13.90 -2.66
N GLY A 246 38.72 15.16 -2.79
CA GLY A 246 38.20 15.71 -4.04
C GLY A 246 37.44 17.01 -3.79
N GLY A 247 38.09 18.13 -4.06
CA GLY A 247 37.64 19.48 -3.71
C GLY A 247 36.29 19.91 -4.28
N ASP A 248 35.69 20.80 -3.48
CA ASP A 248 34.80 21.92 -3.80
C ASP A 248 33.71 21.72 -4.87
N GLY A 249 32.48 21.67 -4.39
CA GLY A 249 31.27 21.64 -5.19
C GLY A 249 30.06 21.73 -4.28
N THR A 250 29.62 22.94 -3.98
CA THR A 250 28.34 23.24 -3.34
C THR A 250 27.21 22.54 -4.10
N MET A 251 26.73 21.42 -3.58
CA MET A 251 25.42 20.88 -3.90
C MET A 251 24.54 21.04 -2.67
N GLY A 252 23.53 21.90 -2.79
CA GLY A 252 22.50 22.08 -1.77
C GLY A 252 21.80 20.75 -1.51
N GLU A 253 22.00 20.21 -0.31
CA GLU A 253 21.15 19.16 0.24
C GLU A 253 19.74 19.73 0.43
N GLU A 254 18.83 19.43 -0.51
CA GLU A 254 17.41 19.46 -0.21
C GLU A 254 17.12 18.27 0.71
N ARG A 255 17.30 18.51 2.02
CA ARG A 255 16.83 17.62 3.08
C ARG A 255 15.34 17.39 2.85
N ALA A 256 14.96 16.16 2.53
CA ALA A 256 13.62 15.69 2.80
C ALA A 256 13.47 15.65 4.32
N VAL A 257 13.06 16.78 4.90
CA VAL A 257 12.56 16.85 6.26
C VAL A 257 11.34 15.93 6.28
N ILE A 258 11.41 14.87 7.09
CA ILE A 258 10.21 14.18 7.57
C ILE A 258 9.52 15.23 8.42
N SER A 259 8.63 16.02 7.82
CA SER A 259 7.74 16.86 8.58
C SER A 259 6.71 15.95 9.20
N ASN A 260 6.89 15.61 10.47
CA ASN A 260 5.77 15.43 11.38
C ASN A 260 5.11 16.80 11.57
N LEU A 261 4.48 17.33 10.51
CA LEU A 261 3.37 18.26 10.62
C LEU A 261 2.16 17.31 10.64
N PHE A 262 1.44 17.07 11.72
CA PHE A 262 0.99 17.99 12.75
C PHE A 262 0.86 17.22 14.07
N LYS A 263 1.43 17.77 15.16
CA LYS A 263 0.96 17.51 16.51
C LYS A 263 0.25 18.77 16.99
N HIS A 264 -1.06 18.69 17.15
CA HIS A 264 -1.87 19.19 18.29
C HIS A 264 -3.34 19.16 17.90
#